data_AF-A0A9W5YIC0-F1
#
_entry.id   AF-A0A9W5YIC0-F1
#
_cell.length_a   1.000
_cell.length_b   1.000
_cell.length_c   1.000
_cell.angle_alpha   90.00
_cell.angle_beta   90.00
_cell.angle_gamma   90.00
#
_symmetry.space_group_name_H-M   'P 1'
#
loop_
_entity.id
_entity.type
_entity.pdbx_description
1 polymer ?
#
loop_
_entity_poly.entity_id
_entity_poly.type
_entity_poly.pdbx_seq_one_letter_code
_entity_poly.pdbx_strand_id
1 'polypeptide(L)'
;MYLKSLLEQGAKAIPYLLSCIAEAFKLGKTQQGLESLEQILRSVKCIGSEEYHVEKLLQIAVEARKDISADEKQKHYSAIHRISTHFRELFKSSDVEKSCNRPRYEQWLSQYRIILALNLEASISLNDWTGVCAIVEESSSFIDEKFSSVFLDGILRSKAQLKNKVQAVKTLLRTLHASPSPYLERSTYIIQALPRYIRCLFQLSLDAAEYLLAESILDQVLVLAQEKQTETGNSNNLGVPRYPKDEIRWLSTVAFNRAVDYYLAAADADCRRWAGKAISLAELVEDDGALGRLLRGKLETLT
;
A
#
# COMPACT_ATOMS: atom_id res chain seq x y z
N MET A 1 17.44 9.59 -19.52
CA MET A 1 16.05 9.30 -19.97
C MET A 1 15.17 8.74 -18.86
N TYR A 2 15.62 7.76 -18.06
CA TYR A 2 14.81 7.11 -17.02
C TYR A 2 14.36 8.04 -15.87
N LEU A 3 15.24 8.92 -15.39
CA LEU A 3 14.93 9.87 -14.30
C LEU A 3 13.81 10.86 -14.64
N LYS A 4 13.74 11.33 -15.90
CA LYS A 4 12.74 12.30 -16.35
C LYS A 4 11.33 11.69 -16.40
N SER A 5 11.22 10.44 -16.84
CA SER A 5 9.97 9.67 -16.82
C SER A 5 9.51 9.30 -15.41
N LEU A 6 10.44 9.09 -14.47
CA LEU A 6 10.13 8.90 -13.05
C LEU A 6 9.67 10.19 -12.36
N LEU A 7 10.28 11.34 -12.68
CA LEU A 7 9.85 12.65 -12.17
C LEU A 7 8.42 13.01 -12.61
N GLU A 8 8.00 12.58 -13.80
CA GLU A 8 6.62 12.70 -14.29
C GLU A 8 5.62 11.85 -13.48
N GLN A 9 6.07 10.85 -12.71
CA GLN A 9 5.21 10.03 -11.84
C GLN A 9 4.93 10.67 -10.47
N GLY A 10 5.49 11.85 -10.18
CA GLY A 10 5.23 12.63 -8.97
C GLY A 10 5.69 11.96 -7.67
N ALA A 11 4.94 12.15 -6.58
CA ALA A 11 5.29 11.66 -5.23
C ALA A 11 5.57 10.15 -5.15
N LYS A 12 5.03 9.35 -6.08
CA LYS A 12 5.26 7.90 -6.14
C LYS A 12 6.73 7.55 -6.40
N ALA A 13 7.41 8.32 -7.24
CA ALA A 13 8.78 8.02 -7.64
C ALA A 13 9.82 8.57 -6.67
N ILE A 14 9.48 9.59 -5.87
CA ILE A 14 10.45 10.28 -5.00
C ILE A 14 11.14 9.31 -4.02
N PRO A 15 10.43 8.42 -3.30
CA PRO A 15 11.09 7.44 -2.44
C PRO A 15 12.03 6.50 -3.20
N TYR A 16 11.79 6.21 -4.47
CA TYR A 16 12.68 5.35 -5.28
C TYR A 16 13.89 6.12 -5.76
N LEU A 17 13.67 7.34 -6.26
CA LEU A 17 14.71 8.24 -6.74
C LEU A 17 15.72 8.56 -5.63
N LEU A 18 15.23 8.82 -4.42
CA LEU A 18 16.11 9.02 -3.26
C LEU A 18 16.95 7.77 -2.93
N SER A 19 16.45 6.56 -3.18
CA SER A 19 17.22 5.32 -2.97
C SER A 19 18.30 5.17 -4.02
N CYS A 20 17.98 5.50 -5.28
CA CYS A 20 18.97 5.55 -6.35
C CYS A 20 20.05 6.60 -6.09
N ILE A 21 19.68 7.78 -5.57
CA ILE A 21 20.62 8.85 -5.19
C ILE A 21 21.53 8.38 -4.05
N ALA A 22 20.96 7.81 -2.99
CA ALA A 22 21.75 7.27 -1.88
C ALA A 22 22.74 6.20 -2.34
N GLU A 23 22.33 5.31 -3.24
CA GLU A 23 23.20 4.29 -3.81
C GLU A 23 24.30 4.90 -4.71
N ALA A 24 23.97 5.92 -5.51
CA ALA A 24 24.96 6.66 -6.29
C ALA A 24 26.04 7.28 -5.38
N PHE A 25 25.64 7.84 -4.24
CA PHE A 25 26.59 8.35 -3.25
C PHE A 25 27.45 7.26 -2.63
N LYS A 26 26.89 6.08 -2.29
CA LYS A 26 27.67 4.93 -1.80
C LYS A 26 28.69 4.43 -2.80
N LEU A 27 28.35 4.49 -4.09
CA LEU A 27 29.23 4.09 -5.20
C LEU A 27 30.25 5.16 -5.60
N GLY A 28 30.37 6.27 -4.85
CA GLY A 28 31.30 7.37 -5.14
C GLY A 28 30.90 8.24 -6.33
N LYS A 29 29.69 8.08 -6.87
CA LYS A 29 29.16 8.86 -8.02
C LYS A 29 28.52 10.17 -7.53
N THR A 30 29.27 10.97 -6.77
CA THR A 30 28.76 12.15 -6.06
C THR A 30 28.13 13.19 -7.00
N GLN A 31 28.77 13.47 -8.14
CA GLN A 31 28.27 14.45 -9.11
C GLN A 31 26.89 14.04 -9.68
N GLN A 32 26.73 12.77 -10.05
CA GLN A 32 25.45 12.25 -10.58
C GLN A 32 24.36 12.22 -9.50
N GLY A 33 24.72 11.91 -8.25
CA GLY A 33 23.82 11.96 -7.10
C GLY A 33 23.30 13.37 -6.82
N LEU A 34 24.20 14.37 -6.82
CA LEU A 34 23.85 15.78 -6.64
C LEU A 34 22.97 16.31 -7.77
N GLU A 35 23.32 16.05 -9.02
CA GLU A 35 22.51 16.46 -10.18
C GLU A 35 21.09 15.87 -10.12
N SER A 36 20.98 14.61 -9.70
CA SER A 36 19.68 13.94 -9.55
C SER A 36 18.87 14.52 -8.38
N LEU A 37 19.52 14.85 -7.26
CA LEU A 37 18.87 15.50 -6.11
C LEU A 37 18.38 16.91 -6.47
N GLU A 38 19.21 17.71 -7.13
CA GLU A 38 18.81 19.04 -7.63
C GLU A 38 17.64 18.94 -8.59
N GLN A 39 17.61 17.92 -9.46
CA GLN A 39 16.51 17.71 -10.38
C GLN A 39 15.19 17.40 -9.65
N ILE A 40 15.24 16.62 -8.56
CA ILE A 40 14.07 16.38 -7.69
C ILE A 40 13.64 17.68 -7.04
N LEU A 41 14.56 18.43 -6.44
CA LEU A 41 14.26 19.70 -5.76
C LEU A 41 13.58 20.70 -6.72
N ARG A 42 14.11 20.85 -7.94
CA ARG A 42 13.50 21.71 -8.97
C ARG A 42 12.11 21.22 -9.43
N SER A 43 11.86 19.91 -9.39
CA SER A 43 10.56 19.33 -9.77
C SER A 43 9.51 19.51 -8.69
N VAL A 44 9.92 19.51 -7.43
CA VAL A 44 9.10 19.88 -6.28
C VAL A 44 9.09 21.40 -6.20
N LYS A 45 8.54 22.06 -7.24
CA LYS A 45 8.38 23.52 -7.24
C LYS A 45 7.72 23.93 -5.92
N CYS A 46 8.30 24.90 -5.24
CA CYS A 46 7.75 25.47 -4.01
C CYS A 46 7.46 26.96 -4.22
N ILE A 47 6.51 27.50 -3.47
CA ILE A 47 6.27 28.94 -3.36
C ILE A 47 6.31 29.28 -1.88
N GLY A 48 7.37 29.94 -1.40
CA GLY A 48 7.45 30.46 -0.02
C GLY A 48 8.38 29.70 0.93
N SER A 49 8.34 30.06 2.23
CA SER A 49 9.22 29.54 3.30
C SER A 49 9.10 28.04 3.58
N GLU A 50 8.13 27.38 2.94
CA GLU A 50 7.83 25.97 3.14
C GLU A 50 8.69 25.06 2.25
N GLU A 51 9.34 25.63 1.23
CA GLU A 51 10.38 25.00 0.40
C GLU A 51 11.50 24.39 1.24
N TYR A 52 11.89 25.11 2.28
CA TYR A 52 12.98 24.72 3.18
C TYR A 52 12.70 23.41 3.91
N HIS A 53 11.45 23.11 4.26
CA HIS A 53 11.12 21.89 5.01
C HIS A 53 11.20 20.65 4.13
N VAL A 54 10.69 20.71 2.90
CA VAL A 54 10.72 19.57 1.97
C VAL A 54 12.14 19.31 1.50
N GLU A 55 12.89 20.34 1.11
CA GLU A 55 14.29 20.21 0.70
C GLU A 55 15.14 19.57 1.80
N LYS A 56 15.04 20.11 3.02
CA LYS A 56 15.78 19.60 4.18
C LYS A 56 15.43 18.15 4.49
N LEU A 57 14.15 17.78 4.40
CA LEU A 57 13.72 16.39 4.60
C LEU A 57 14.27 15.45 3.52
N LEU A 58 14.28 15.87 2.26
CA LEU A 58 14.85 15.08 1.17
C LEU A 58 16.35 14.86 1.37
N GLN A 59 17.09 15.89 1.75
CA GLN A 59 18.53 15.78 2.05
C GLN A 59 18.78 14.81 3.22
N ILE A 60 18.06 14.96 4.34
CA ILE A 60 18.21 14.07 5.50
C ILE A 60 17.85 12.62 5.14
N ALA A 61 16.82 12.41 4.32
CA ALA A 61 16.44 11.07 3.86
C ALA A 61 17.53 10.41 3.01
N VAL A 62 18.22 11.17 2.15
CA VAL A 62 19.38 10.66 1.40
C VAL A 62 20.50 10.24 2.35
N GLU A 63 20.87 11.09 3.31
CA GLU A 63 21.93 10.76 4.28
C GLU A 63 21.54 9.53 5.12
N ALA A 64 20.31 9.45 5.62
CA ALA A 64 19.80 8.29 6.35
C ALA A 64 19.92 6.96 5.57
N ARG A 65 19.76 7.01 4.25
CA ARG A 65 19.84 5.84 3.36
C ARG A 65 21.26 5.51 2.93
N LYS A 66 22.14 6.51 2.89
CA LYS A 66 23.58 6.38 2.64
C LYS A 66 24.28 5.75 3.84
N ASP A 67 23.86 6.08 5.05
CA ASP A 67 24.54 5.67 6.27
C ASP A 67 24.49 4.16 6.52
N ILE A 68 25.65 3.66 6.96
CA ILE A 68 25.85 2.28 7.38
C ILE A 68 25.75 2.17 8.90
N SER A 69 26.09 3.23 9.63
CA SER A 69 25.99 3.29 11.10
C SER A 69 24.52 3.36 11.53
N ALA A 70 24.13 2.43 12.41
CA ALA A 70 22.79 2.39 12.97
C ALA A 70 22.47 3.67 13.78
N ASP A 71 23.45 4.21 14.51
CA ASP A 71 23.25 5.39 15.36
C ASP A 71 23.05 6.67 14.55
N GLU A 72 23.80 6.85 13.46
CA GLU A 72 23.62 8.01 12.57
C GLU A 72 22.31 7.91 11.81
N LYS A 73 21.97 6.72 11.33
CA LYS A 73 20.67 6.45 10.70
C LYS A 73 19.50 6.74 11.65
N GLN A 74 19.62 6.36 12.92
CA GLN A 74 18.65 6.68 13.97
C GLN A 74 18.49 8.19 14.15
N LYS A 75 19.60 8.95 14.21
CA LYS A 75 19.57 10.43 14.33
C LYS A 75 18.88 11.07 13.14
N HIS A 76 19.21 10.65 11.92
CA HIS A 76 18.61 11.19 10.70
C HIS A 76 17.10 10.93 10.64
N TYR A 77 16.64 9.70 10.94
CA TYR A 77 15.20 9.43 10.98
C TYR A 77 14.47 10.15 12.12
N SER A 78 15.12 10.33 13.26
CA SER A 78 14.56 11.16 14.35
C SER A 78 14.41 12.62 13.94
N ALA A 79 15.36 13.15 13.15
CA ALA A 79 15.26 14.48 12.59
C ALA A 79 14.10 14.59 11.57
N ILE A 80 13.87 13.56 10.75
CA ILE A 80 12.72 13.48 9.83
C ILE A 80 11.42 13.55 10.62
N HIS A 81 11.27 12.81 11.72
CA HIS A 81 10.09 12.89 12.59
C HIS A 81 9.86 14.31 13.11
N ARG A 82 10.89 14.94 13.67
CA ARG A 82 10.78 16.29 14.24
C ARG A 82 10.31 17.32 13.20
N ILE A 83 10.90 17.31 12.01
CA ILE A 83 10.53 18.25 10.95
C ILE A 83 9.12 17.94 10.41
N SER A 84 8.78 16.66 10.28
CA SER A 84 7.45 16.23 9.82
C SER A 84 6.33 16.65 10.78
N THR A 85 6.56 16.57 12.10
CA THR A 85 5.60 17.02 13.11
C THR A 85 5.34 18.52 13.02
N HIS A 86 6.39 19.33 12.88
CA HIS A 86 6.24 20.78 12.68
C HIS A 86 5.43 21.10 11.42
N PHE A 87 5.73 20.43 10.30
CA PHE A 87 4.98 20.63 9.06
C PHE A 87 3.52 20.19 9.18
N ARG A 88 3.25 19.09 9.90
CA ARG A 88 1.89 18.61 10.18
C ARG A 88 1.06 19.66 10.93
N GLU A 89 1.64 20.33 11.91
CA GLU A 89 0.96 21.40 12.66
C GLU A 89 0.61 22.58 11.75
N LEU A 90 1.54 23.00 10.89
CA LEU A 90 1.30 24.04 9.87
C LEU A 90 0.21 23.63 8.86
N PHE A 91 0.24 22.38 8.41
CA PHE A 91 -0.75 21.87 7.46
C PHE A 91 -2.16 21.88 8.05
N LYS A 92 -2.29 21.54 9.34
CA LYS A 92 -3.58 21.54 10.07
C LYS A 92 -4.08 22.95 10.39
N SER A 93 -3.19 23.88 10.74
CA SER A 93 -3.58 25.27 11.03
C SER A 93 -3.98 26.05 9.78
N SER A 94 -3.56 25.60 8.60
CA SER A 94 -3.87 26.21 7.29
C SER A 94 -5.28 25.88 6.75
N ASP A 95 -6.17 25.31 7.57
CA ASP A 95 -7.54 24.92 7.19
C ASP A 95 -8.39 26.08 6.62
N VAL A 96 -7.97 27.33 6.90
CA VAL A 96 -8.62 28.57 6.45
C VAL A 96 -8.40 28.86 4.95
N GLU A 97 -7.37 28.33 4.30
CA GLU A 97 -7.06 28.62 2.88
C GLU A 97 -7.70 27.64 1.86
N LYS A 98 -8.36 26.56 2.33
CA LYS A 98 -8.92 25.50 1.46
C LYS A 98 -9.94 26.00 0.42
N SER A 99 -10.57 27.16 0.62
CA SER A 99 -11.61 27.69 -0.28
C SER A 99 -11.15 28.77 -1.27
N CYS A 100 -10.01 29.45 -1.04
CA CYS A 100 -9.66 30.66 -1.79
C CYS A 100 -8.61 30.46 -2.90
N ASN A 101 -7.77 29.42 -2.87
CA ASN A 101 -6.74 29.20 -3.89
C ASN A 101 -6.42 27.71 -4.13
N ARG A 102 -7.27 27.03 -4.91
CA ARG A 102 -7.16 25.59 -5.22
C ARG A 102 -5.78 25.16 -5.74
N PRO A 103 -5.15 25.84 -6.73
CA PRO A 103 -3.83 25.44 -7.22
C PRO A 103 -2.74 25.44 -6.14
N ARG A 104 -2.76 26.43 -5.24
CA ARG A 104 -1.81 26.51 -4.12
C ARG A 104 -2.03 25.37 -3.12
N TYR A 105 -3.29 25.04 -2.83
CA TYR A 105 -3.62 23.92 -1.95
C TYR A 105 -3.22 22.55 -2.53
N GLU A 106 -3.40 22.33 -3.83
CA GLU A 106 -2.98 21.08 -4.49
C GLU A 106 -1.45 20.89 -4.43
N GLN A 107 -0.69 21.98 -4.63
CA GLN A 107 0.76 21.97 -4.46
C GLN A 107 1.17 21.67 -3.02
N TRP A 108 0.51 22.33 -2.05
CA TRP A 108 0.71 22.11 -0.62
C TRP A 108 0.44 20.66 -0.20
N LEU A 109 -0.66 20.09 -0.70
CA LEU A 109 -1.03 18.70 -0.47
C LEU A 109 -0.01 17.73 -1.06
N SER A 110 0.49 18.00 -2.27
CA SER A 110 1.53 17.18 -2.89
C SER A 110 2.80 17.12 -2.03
N GLN A 111 3.22 18.26 -1.46
CA GLN A 111 4.36 18.32 -0.55
C GLN A 111 4.09 17.55 0.73
N TYR A 112 2.91 17.72 1.32
CA TYR A 112 2.55 17.02 2.54
C TYR A 112 2.57 15.49 2.38
N ARG A 113 2.10 14.98 1.24
CA ARG A 113 2.20 13.54 0.91
C ARG A 113 3.64 13.05 0.86
N ILE A 114 4.57 13.83 0.29
CA ILE A 114 6.00 13.48 0.29
C ILE A 114 6.53 13.40 1.73
N ILE A 115 6.22 14.41 2.54
CA ILE A 115 6.64 14.46 3.95
C ILE A 115 6.11 13.25 4.71
N LEU A 116 4.83 12.91 4.55
CA LEU A 116 4.24 11.73 5.20
C LEU A 116 4.84 10.41 4.70
N ALA A 117 5.21 10.30 3.43
CA ALA A 117 5.92 9.12 2.92
C ALA A 117 7.29 8.95 3.60
N LEU A 118 8.07 10.02 3.72
CA LEU A 118 9.36 10.01 4.42
C LEU A 118 9.18 9.76 5.92
N ASN A 119 8.13 10.33 6.51
CA ASN A 119 7.79 10.13 7.91
C ASN A 119 7.43 8.67 8.19
N LEU A 120 6.68 8.02 7.29
CA LEU A 120 6.36 6.59 7.37
C LEU A 120 7.63 5.74 7.32
N GLU A 121 8.54 6.03 6.38
CA GLU A 121 9.83 5.34 6.28
C GLU A 121 10.68 5.50 7.54
N ALA A 122 10.68 6.71 8.13
CA ALA A 122 11.32 6.97 9.40
C ALA A 122 10.70 6.11 10.50
N SER A 123 9.36 6.08 10.64
CA SER A 123 8.68 5.25 11.64
C SER A 123 9.01 3.76 11.47
N ILE A 124 9.03 3.26 10.22
CA ILE A 124 9.42 1.87 9.91
C ILE A 124 10.86 1.60 10.35
N SER A 125 11.79 2.51 10.04
CA SER A 125 13.21 2.36 10.37
C SER A 125 13.48 2.44 11.86
N LEU A 126 12.70 3.24 12.58
CA LEU A 126 12.75 3.40 14.04
C LEU A 126 11.93 2.34 14.78
N ASN A 127 11.31 1.40 14.05
CA ASN A 127 10.44 0.35 14.57
C ASN A 127 9.20 0.88 15.35
N ASP A 128 8.76 2.10 15.05
CA ASP A 128 7.55 2.72 15.60
C ASP A 128 6.32 2.37 14.74
N TRP A 129 5.81 1.15 14.90
CA TRP A 129 4.65 0.66 14.13
C TRP A 129 3.32 1.29 14.53
N THR A 130 3.24 1.84 15.74
CA THR A 130 2.14 2.70 16.16
C THR A 130 2.11 4.00 15.35
N GLY A 131 3.26 4.64 15.16
CA GLY A 131 3.41 5.81 14.28
C GLY A 131 3.09 5.50 12.83
N VAL A 132 3.53 4.35 12.31
CA VAL A 132 3.16 3.89 10.95
C VAL A 132 1.64 3.87 10.76
N CYS A 133 0.90 3.25 11.69
CA CYS A 133 -0.56 3.19 11.61
C CYS A 133 -1.21 4.58 11.72
N ALA A 134 -0.73 5.41 12.64
CA ALA A 134 -1.24 6.77 12.82
C ALA A 134 -1.03 7.66 11.57
N ILE A 135 0.11 7.53 10.90
CA ILE A 135 0.40 8.23 9.63
C ILE A 135 -0.56 7.77 8.52
N VAL A 136 -0.80 6.47 8.43
CA VAL A 136 -1.74 5.90 7.46
C VAL A 136 -3.15 6.45 7.71
N GLU A 137 -3.64 6.42 8.95
CA GLU A 137 -4.97 6.94 9.30
C GLU A 137 -5.10 8.45 9.08
N GLU A 138 -4.06 9.23 9.39
CA GLU A 138 -4.01 10.68 9.13
C GLU A 138 -4.23 11.02 7.65
N SER A 139 -3.77 10.15 6.75
CA SER A 139 -3.94 10.35 5.31
C SER A 139 -5.38 10.18 4.79
N SER A 140 -6.30 9.67 5.62
CA SER A 140 -7.64 9.25 5.20
C SER A 140 -8.39 10.30 4.35
N SER A 141 -8.31 11.59 4.68
CA SER A 141 -9.05 12.64 3.98
C SER A 141 -8.45 13.06 2.64
N PHE A 142 -7.20 12.68 2.34
CA PHE A 142 -6.48 13.13 1.15
C PHE A 142 -5.67 12.03 0.47
N ILE A 143 -5.84 10.77 0.85
CA ILE A 143 -5.17 9.64 0.21
C ILE A 143 -5.66 9.44 -1.23
N ASP A 144 -4.74 9.13 -2.13
CA ASP A 144 -5.05 8.70 -3.49
C ASP A 144 -4.40 7.35 -3.78
N GLU A 145 -4.70 6.78 -4.95
CA GLU A 145 -4.16 5.48 -5.35
C GLU A 145 -2.63 5.46 -5.33
N LYS A 146 -2.00 6.51 -5.88
CA LYS A 146 -0.53 6.60 -5.99
C LYS A 146 0.12 6.66 -4.61
N PHE A 147 -0.40 7.49 -3.72
CA PHE A 147 0.12 7.67 -2.37
C PHE A 147 -0.09 6.43 -1.51
N SER A 148 -1.25 5.78 -1.62
CA SER A 148 -1.49 4.50 -0.96
C SER A 148 -0.48 3.43 -1.38
N SER A 149 -0.06 3.45 -2.66
CA SER A 149 0.92 2.48 -3.18
C SER A 149 2.29 2.68 -2.57
N VAL A 150 2.68 3.93 -2.27
CA VAL A 150 3.93 4.25 -1.57
C VAL A 150 3.92 3.69 -0.15
N PHE A 151 2.79 3.81 0.56
CA PHE A 151 2.64 3.26 1.90
C PHE A 151 2.73 1.74 1.92
N LEU A 152 1.95 1.06 1.08
CA LEU A 152 1.96 -0.40 1.00
C LEU A 152 3.38 -0.90 0.73
N ASP A 153 4.01 -0.32 -0.27
CA ASP A 153 5.33 -0.69 -0.74
C ASP A 153 6.44 -0.44 0.31
N GLY A 154 6.38 0.68 1.04
CA GLY A 154 7.25 0.92 2.19
C GLY A 154 7.09 -0.14 3.29
N ILE A 155 5.85 -0.49 3.63
CA ILE A 155 5.54 -1.52 4.63
C ILE A 155 6.07 -2.90 4.18
N LEU A 156 5.78 -3.30 2.94
CA LEU A 156 6.15 -4.61 2.41
C LEU A 156 7.66 -4.83 2.35
N ARG A 157 8.42 -3.82 1.89
CA ARG A 157 9.88 -3.90 1.77
C ARG A 157 10.64 -3.80 3.09
N SER A 158 9.99 -3.37 4.16
CA SER A 158 10.64 -3.27 5.46
C SER A 158 11.21 -4.62 5.90
N LYS A 159 12.27 -4.61 6.71
CA LYS A 159 12.84 -5.85 7.31
C LYS A 159 12.18 -6.21 8.65
N ALA A 160 10.99 -5.67 8.91
CA ALA A 160 10.32 -5.85 10.18
C ALA A 160 9.60 -7.20 10.31
N GLN A 161 9.19 -7.49 11.54
CA GLN A 161 8.41 -8.68 11.88
C GLN A 161 7.10 -8.71 11.08
N LEU A 162 6.71 -9.90 10.62
CA LEU A 162 5.54 -10.08 9.76
C LEU A 162 4.24 -9.56 10.39
N LYS A 163 4.04 -9.77 11.70
CA LYS A 163 2.86 -9.27 12.43
C LYS A 163 2.70 -7.76 12.33
N ASN A 164 3.81 -7.02 12.41
CA ASN A 164 3.79 -5.57 12.28
C ASN A 164 3.38 -5.13 10.86
N LYS A 165 3.89 -5.84 9.84
CA LYS A 165 3.48 -5.61 8.44
C LYS A 165 2.00 -5.92 8.24
N VAL A 166 1.52 -7.06 8.74
CA VAL A 166 0.11 -7.47 8.66
C VAL A 166 -0.78 -6.37 9.25
N GLN A 167 -0.47 -5.91 10.47
CA GLN A 167 -1.25 -4.87 11.12
C GLN A 167 -1.24 -3.56 10.34
N ALA A 168 -0.09 -3.12 9.82
CA ALA A 168 0.00 -1.88 9.05
C ALA A 168 -0.74 -1.95 7.70
N VAL A 169 -0.63 -3.07 6.96
CA VAL A 169 -1.39 -3.27 5.70
C VAL A 169 -2.89 -3.35 5.97
N LYS A 170 -3.29 -4.00 7.07
CA LYS A 170 -4.69 -4.06 7.51
C LYS A 170 -5.24 -2.66 7.83
N THR A 171 -4.48 -1.83 8.54
CA THR A 171 -4.83 -0.43 8.78
C THR A 171 -4.96 0.34 7.47
N LEU A 172 -4.01 0.18 6.54
CA LEU A 172 -4.07 0.82 5.22
C LEU A 172 -5.35 0.46 4.45
N LEU A 173 -5.70 -0.82 4.38
CA LEU A 173 -6.91 -1.27 3.72
C LEU A 173 -8.18 -0.69 4.36
N ARG A 174 -8.24 -0.67 5.70
CA ARG A 174 -9.37 -0.06 6.44
C ARG A 174 -9.48 1.44 6.16
N THR A 175 -8.36 2.15 6.19
CA THR A 175 -8.32 3.59 5.88
C THR A 175 -8.80 3.85 4.46
N LEU A 176 -8.36 3.07 3.48
CA LEU A 176 -8.79 3.21 2.09
C LEU A 176 -10.28 2.93 1.91
N HIS A 177 -10.80 1.91 2.60
CA HIS A 177 -12.23 1.60 2.56
C HIS A 177 -13.09 2.73 3.14
N ALA A 178 -12.69 3.28 4.30
CA ALA A 178 -13.44 4.31 5.02
C ALA A 178 -13.12 5.75 4.57
N SER A 179 -12.19 5.92 3.63
CA SER A 179 -11.67 7.23 3.23
C SER A 179 -12.77 8.12 2.62
N PRO A 180 -12.91 9.37 3.10
CA PRO A 180 -13.74 10.40 2.45
C PRO A 180 -12.98 11.17 1.36
N SER A 181 -11.80 10.69 0.93
CA SER A 181 -10.92 11.49 0.09
C SER A 181 -11.51 11.76 -1.29
N PRO A 182 -11.52 13.02 -1.77
CA PRO A 182 -11.97 13.33 -3.13
C PRO A 182 -10.97 12.86 -4.21
N TYR A 183 -9.76 12.45 -3.82
CA TYR A 183 -8.71 12.00 -4.74
C TYR A 183 -8.70 10.48 -4.93
N LEU A 184 -9.52 9.74 -4.18
CA LEU A 184 -9.63 8.30 -4.29
C LEU A 184 -10.86 7.95 -5.12
N GLU A 185 -10.65 7.67 -6.41
CA GLU A 185 -11.73 7.23 -7.28
C GLU A 185 -12.15 5.80 -6.91
N ARG A 186 -13.28 5.68 -6.21
CA ARG A 186 -13.74 4.42 -5.61
C ARG A 186 -13.95 3.30 -6.63
N SER A 187 -14.49 3.61 -7.81
CA SER A 187 -14.65 2.68 -8.93
C SER A 187 -13.30 2.07 -9.34
N THR A 188 -12.33 2.92 -9.70
CA THR A 188 -11.01 2.48 -10.17
C THR A 188 -10.24 1.74 -9.08
N TYR A 189 -10.23 2.27 -7.85
CA TYR A 189 -9.54 1.69 -6.71
C TYR A 189 -10.01 0.26 -6.39
N ILE A 190 -11.33 0.05 -6.30
CA ILE A 190 -11.91 -1.26 -5.95
C ILE A 190 -11.54 -2.34 -6.96
N ILE A 191 -11.35 -1.96 -8.22
CA ILE A 191 -11.14 -2.91 -9.31
C ILE A 191 -9.66 -3.21 -9.55
N GLN A 192 -8.79 -2.19 -9.41
CA GLN A 192 -7.38 -2.34 -9.79
C GLN A 192 -6.46 -2.53 -8.58
N ALA A 193 -6.54 -1.64 -7.60
CA ALA A 193 -5.59 -1.58 -6.50
C ALA A 193 -6.00 -2.46 -5.33
N LEU A 194 -7.28 -2.41 -4.94
CA LEU A 194 -7.80 -3.15 -3.79
C LEU A 194 -7.53 -4.66 -3.87
N PRO A 195 -7.78 -5.37 -5.00
CA PRO A 195 -7.54 -6.81 -5.07
C PRO A 195 -6.07 -7.18 -4.85
N ARG A 196 -5.15 -6.34 -5.35
CA ARG A 196 -3.70 -6.54 -5.16
C ARG A 196 -3.31 -6.35 -3.70
N TYR A 197 -3.89 -5.36 -3.03
CA TYR A 197 -3.61 -5.08 -1.61
C TYR A 197 -4.17 -6.20 -0.73
N ILE A 198 -5.37 -6.70 -1.07
CA ILE A 198 -5.97 -7.88 -0.44
C ILE A 198 -5.07 -9.10 -0.62
N ARG A 199 -4.57 -9.36 -1.83
CA ARG A 199 -3.58 -10.44 -2.07
C ARG A 199 -2.37 -10.29 -1.14
N CYS A 200 -1.79 -9.09 -1.06
CA CYS A 200 -0.64 -8.83 -0.19
C CYS A 200 -0.97 -9.11 1.29
N LEU A 201 -2.11 -8.63 1.78
CA LEU A 201 -2.52 -8.89 3.16
C LEU A 201 -2.76 -10.38 3.40
N PHE A 202 -3.46 -11.06 2.50
CA PHE A 202 -3.73 -12.50 2.62
C PHE A 202 -2.45 -13.32 2.68
N GLN A 203 -1.50 -13.07 1.76
CA GLN A 203 -0.21 -13.75 1.78
C GLN A 203 0.57 -13.46 3.08
N LEU A 204 0.64 -12.19 3.49
CA LEU A 204 1.29 -11.83 4.75
C LEU A 204 0.64 -12.50 5.96
N SER A 205 -0.68 -12.61 5.99
CA SER A 205 -1.40 -13.29 7.07
C SER A 205 -1.09 -14.78 7.10
N LEU A 206 -0.96 -15.44 5.95
CA LEU A 206 -0.51 -16.84 5.88
C LEU A 206 0.93 -16.97 6.40
N ASP A 207 1.85 -16.13 5.92
CA ASP A 207 3.26 -16.16 6.31
C ASP A 207 3.46 -15.85 7.80
N ALA A 208 2.61 -15.01 8.39
CA ALA A 208 2.62 -14.65 9.81
C ALA A 208 1.87 -15.67 10.70
N ALA A 209 1.31 -16.74 10.12
CA ALA A 209 0.42 -17.68 10.78
C ALA A 209 -0.83 -17.03 11.43
N GLU A 210 -1.31 -15.91 10.88
CA GLU A 210 -2.56 -15.24 11.27
C GLU A 210 -3.75 -15.83 10.49
N TYR A 211 -4.00 -17.12 10.65
CA TYR A 211 -4.97 -17.85 9.82
C TYR A 211 -6.41 -17.36 9.97
N LEU A 212 -6.83 -16.91 11.17
CA LEU A 212 -8.16 -16.32 11.36
C LEU A 212 -8.35 -15.05 10.53
N LEU A 213 -7.31 -14.22 10.43
CA LEU A 213 -7.34 -13.03 9.58
C LEU A 213 -7.37 -13.43 8.11
N ALA A 214 -6.49 -14.36 7.70
CA ALA A 214 -6.46 -14.86 6.32
C ALA A 214 -7.83 -15.43 5.89
N GLU A 215 -8.48 -16.19 6.77
CA GLU A 215 -9.82 -16.75 6.52
C GLU A 215 -10.88 -15.64 6.38
N SER A 216 -10.84 -14.61 7.24
CA SER A 216 -11.77 -13.47 7.17
C SER A 216 -11.59 -12.62 5.91
N ILE A 217 -10.40 -12.65 5.30
CA ILE A 217 -10.14 -11.97 4.03
C ILE A 217 -10.86 -12.70 2.89
N LEU A 218 -10.90 -14.03 2.91
CA LEU A 218 -11.65 -14.81 1.92
C LEU A 218 -13.15 -14.47 1.99
N ASP A 219 -13.70 -14.32 3.20
CA ASP A 219 -15.10 -13.91 3.40
C ASP A 219 -15.37 -12.53 2.81
N GLN A 220 -14.48 -11.56 3.05
CA GLN A 220 -14.60 -10.22 2.48
C GLN A 220 -14.53 -10.24 0.96
N VAL A 221 -13.63 -11.04 0.37
CA VAL A 221 -13.53 -11.15 -1.09
C VAL A 221 -14.78 -11.77 -1.69
N LEU A 222 -15.35 -12.79 -1.05
CA LEU A 222 -16.62 -13.40 -1.49
C LEU A 222 -17.73 -12.34 -1.56
N VAL A 223 -17.90 -11.53 -0.52
CA VAL A 223 -18.87 -10.43 -0.49
C VAL A 223 -18.60 -9.45 -1.63
N LEU A 224 -17.36 -8.95 -1.75
CA LEU A 224 -16.98 -7.98 -2.79
C LEU A 224 -17.17 -8.51 -4.22
N ALA A 225 -16.94 -9.80 -4.44
CA ALA A 225 -17.08 -10.44 -5.74
C ALA A 225 -18.56 -10.74 -6.09
N GLN A 226 -19.41 -10.99 -5.09
CA GLN A 226 -20.84 -11.31 -5.25
C GLN A 226 -21.73 -10.07 -5.36
N GLU A 227 -21.48 -9.02 -4.57
CA GLU A 227 -22.28 -7.77 -4.59
C GLU A 227 -22.35 -7.16 -6.00
N LYS A 228 -21.29 -7.34 -6.81
CA LYS A 228 -21.25 -6.86 -8.20
C LYS A 228 -21.92 -7.79 -9.21
N GLN A 229 -22.29 -9.02 -8.84
CA GLN A 229 -23.06 -9.90 -9.71
C GLN A 229 -24.57 -9.61 -9.59
N THR A 230 -25.07 -9.33 -8.38
CA THR A 230 -26.49 -9.09 -8.11
C THR A 230 -26.99 -7.75 -8.65
N GLU A 231 -26.15 -6.71 -8.70
CA GLU A 231 -26.49 -5.42 -9.34
C GLU A 231 -26.62 -5.52 -10.88
N THR A 232 -26.20 -6.65 -11.49
CA THR A 232 -26.21 -6.87 -12.94
C THR A 232 -27.38 -7.73 -13.46
N GLY A 233 -28.39 -8.02 -12.62
CA GLY A 233 -29.60 -8.74 -13.02
C GLY A 233 -30.49 -8.00 -14.03
N ASN A 234 -30.28 -6.71 -14.25
CA ASN A 234 -30.93 -5.95 -15.32
C ASN A 234 -29.99 -5.84 -16.53
N SER A 235 -30.33 -6.61 -17.56
CA SER A 235 -29.75 -6.59 -18.91
C SER A 235 -29.46 -5.16 -19.38
N ASN A 236 -28.17 -4.86 -19.66
CA ASN A 236 -27.63 -3.88 -20.64
C ASN A 236 -26.40 -3.05 -20.20
N ASN A 237 -25.73 -3.35 -19.08
CA ASN A 237 -24.49 -2.62 -18.71
C ASN A 237 -23.21 -3.43 -18.94
N LEU A 238 -22.71 -3.40 -20.18
CA LEU A 238 -21.45 -4.00 -20.66
C LEU A 238 -20.17 -3.34 -20.08
N GLY A 239 -20.22 -2.69 -18.91
CA GLY A 239 -19.18 -1.75 -18.49
C GLY A 239 -18.87 -1.65 -16.99
N VAL A 240 -19.55 -2.38 -16.11
CA VAL A 240 -19.21 -2.33 -14.67
C VAL A 240 -18.05 -3.30 -14.40
N PRO A 241 -16.88 -2.83 -13.96
CA PRO A 241 -15.74 -3.73 -13.83
C PRO A 241 -15.90 -4.65 -12.59
N ARG A 242 -15.75 -5.95 -12.83
CA ARG A 242 -15.84 -7.04 -11.84
C ARG A 242 -14.53 -7.22 -11.09
N TYR A 243 -14.58 -7.92 -9.96
CA TYR A 243 -13.36 -8.35 -9.26
C TYR A 243 -12.47 -9.15 -10.22
N PRO A 244 -11.14 -8.91 -10.29
CA PRO A 244 -10.33 -9.51 -11.33
C PRO A 244 -10.28 -11.04 -11.25
N LYS A 245 -10.54 -11.72 -12.36
CA LYS A 245 -10.62 -13.20 -12.43
C LYS A 245 -9.33 -13.87 -11.95
N ASP A 246 -8.18 -13.31 -12.31
CA ASP A 246 -6.87 -13.86 -11.91
C ASP A 246 -6.61 -13.75 -10.40
N GLU A 247 -7.20 -12.75 -9.75
CA GLU A 247 -7.17 -12.62 -8.29
C GLU A 247 -8.04 -13.69 -7.63
N ILE A 248 -9.24 -13.95 -8.16
CA ILE A 248 -10.13 -15.03 -7.69
C ILE A 248 -9.48 -16.40 -7.87
N ARG A 249 -8.89 -16.68 -9.05
CA ARG A 249 -8.18 -17.94 -9.34
C ARG A 249 -7.03 -18.17 -8.38
N TRP A 250 -6.23 -17.14 -8.13
CA TRP A 250 -5.12 -17.22 -7.20
C TRP A 250 -5.60 -17.45 -5.76
N LEU A 251 -6.58 -16.67 -5.29
CA LEU A 251 -7.11 -16.78 -3.92
C LEU A 251 -7.73 -18.16 -3.67
N SER A 252 -8.56 -18.64 -4.60
CA SER A 252 -9.17 -19.98 -4.51
C SER A 252 -8.10 -21.08 -4.49
N THR A 253 -7.08 -20.99 -5.33
CA THR A 253 -6.00 -21.99 -5.38
C THR A 253 -5.17 -21.99 -4.11
N VAL A 254 -4.75 -20.82 -3.62
CA VAL A 254 -3.94 -20.72 -2.38
C VAL A 254 -4.76 -21.14 -1.16
N ALA A 255 -6.05 -20.76 -1.08
CA ALA A 255 -6.93 -21.21 -0.02
C ALA A 255 -7.17 -22.73 -0.03
N PHE A 256 -7.30 -23.34 -1.23
CA PHE A 256 -7.43 -24.79 -1.34
C PHE A 256 -6.15 -25.51 -0.92
N ASN A 257 -4.97 -25.02 -1.33
CA ASN A 257 -3.70 -25.58 -0.86
C ASN A 257 -3.59 -25.50 0.67
N ARG A 258 -4.07 -24.41 1.27
CA ARG A 258 -4.12 -24.31 2.73
C ARG A 258 -5.09 -25.32 3.36
N ALA A 259 -6.21 -25.63 2.72
CA ALA A 259 -7.11 -26.70 3.14
C ALA A 259 -6.41 -28.07 3.11
N VAL A 260 -5.58 -28.33 2.10
CA VAL A 260 -4.74 -29.54 2.02
C VAL A 260 -3.76 -29.60 3.19
N ASP A 261 -3.12 -28.48 3.55
CA ASP A 261 -2.25 -28.45 4.74
C ASP A 261 -3.01 -28.84 6.02
N TYR A 262 -4.24 -28.36 6.19
CA TYR A 262 -5.08 -28.73 7.33
C TYR A 262 -5.47 -30.20 7.32
N TYR A 263 -5.76 -30.76 6.14
CA TYR A 263 -5.99 -32.19 5.99
C TYR A 263 -4.77 -33.02 6.44
N LEU A 264 -3.57 -32.65 5.97
CA LEU A 264 -2.33 -33.31 6.37
C LEU A 264 -2.04 -33.19 7.87
N ALA A 265 -2.55 -32.13 8.51
CA ALA A 265 -2.46 -31.92 9.96
C ALA A 265 -3.61 -32.56 10.76
N ALA A 266 -4.48 -33.37 10.13
CA ALA A 266 -5.69 -33.96 10.74
C ALA A 266 -6.66 -32.92 11.35
N ALA A 267 -6.66 -31.70 10.81
CA ALA A 267 -7.55 -30.60 11.19
C ALA A 267 -8.78 -30.55 10.26
N ASP A 268 -9.60 -31.59 10.29
CA ASP A 268 -10.68 -31.81 9.31
C ASP A 268 -11.70 -30.66 9.24
N ALA A 269 -12.00 -30.03 10.39
CA ALA A 269 -12.91 -28.90 10.45
C ALA A 269 -12.34 -27.70 9.68
N ASP A 270 -11.05 -27.41 9.82
CA ASP A 270 -10.38 -26.31 9.13
C ASP A 270 -10.22 -26.61 7.64
N CYS A 271 -9.86 -27.86 7.30
CA CYS A 271 -9.83 -28.34 5.92
C CYS A 271 -11.17 -28.07 5.20
N ARG A 272 -12.29 -28.54 5.78
CA ARG A 272 -13.62 -28.34 5.16
C ARG A 272 -13.99 -26.86 5.02
N ARG A 273 -13.72 -26.03 6.03
CA ARG A 273 -14.02 -24.58 5.98
C ARG A 273 -13.23 -23.88 4.87
N TRP A 274 -11.92 -24.12 4.80
CA TRP A 274 -11.05 -23.50 3.80
C TRP A 274 -11.32 -24.02 2.38
N ALA A 275 -11.52 -25.32 2.21
CA ALA A 275 -11.87 -25.91 0.92
C ALA A 275 -13.22 -25.38 0.41
N GLY A 276 -14.22 -25.28 1.29
CA GLY A 276 -15.53 -24.70 0.96
C GLY A 276 -15.39 -23.27 0.44
N LYS A 277 -14.67 -22.39 1.15
CA LYS A 277 -14.42 -21.01 0.70
C LYS A 277 -13.66 -20.93 -0.62
N ALA A 278 -12.66 -21.80 -0.80
CA ALA A 278 -11.90 -21.89 -2.04
C ALA A 278 -12.77 -22.28 -3.24
N ILE A 279 -13.65 -23.27 -3.07
CA ILE A 279 -14.61 -23.69 -4.10
C ILE A 279 -15.61 -22.57 -4.40
N SER A 280 -16.19 -21.93 -3.38
CA SER A 280 -17.12 -20.81 -3.57
C SER A 280 -16.47 -19.65 -4.34
N LEU A 281 -15.19 -19.35 -4.09
CA LEU A 281 -14.46 -18.36 -4.88
C LEU A 281 -14.26 -18.83 -6.32
N ALA A 282 -13.85 -20.08 -6.52
CA ALA A 282 -13.63 -20.65 -7.85
C ALA A 282 -14.89 -20.62 -8.73
N GLU A 283 -16.07 -20.78 -8.15
CA GLU A 283 -17.35 -20.70 -8.87
C GLU A 283 -17.70 -19.29 -9.38
N LEU A 284 -17.07 -18.25 -8.82
CA LEU A 284 -17.23 -16.87 -9.30
C LEU A 284 -16.37 -16.58 -10.54
N VAL A 285 -15.49 -17.50 -10.93
CA VAL A 285 -14.70 -17.38 -12.15
C VAL A 285 -15.60 -17.74 -13.34
N GLU A 286 -15.68 -16.85 -14.33
CA GLU A 286 -16.33 -17.14 -15.62
C GLU A 286 -15.43 -18.07 -16.46
N ASP A 287 -15.39 -19.35 -16.09
CA ASP A 287 -14.66 -20.43 -16.77
C ASP A 287 -15.53 -21.68 -16.99
N ASP A 288 -16.84 -21.48 -17.16
CA ASP A 288 -17.85 -22.54 -17.23
C ASP A 288 -17.83 -23.48 -16.01
N GLY A 289 -17.39 -22.96 -14.86
CA GLY A 289 -17.28 -23.71 -13.60
C GLY A 289 -16.16 -24.75 -13.61
N ALA A 290 -15.19 -24.64 -14.52
CA ALA A 290 -14.09 -25.59 -14.65
C ALA A 290 -13.25 -25.65 -13.37
N LEU A 291 -12.85 -24.50 -12.82
CA LEU A 291 -12.07 -24.46 -11.58
C LEU A 291 -12.85 -25.01 -10.39
N GLY A 292 -14.13 -24.64 -10.26
CA GLY A 292 -15.00 -25.15 -9.19
C GLY A 292 -15.16 -26.67 -9.22
N ARG A 293 -15.38 -27.25 -10.42
CA ARG A 293 -15.42 -28.72 -10.61
C ARG A 293 -14.09 -29.39 -10.25
N LEU A 294 -12.97 -28.80 -10.67
CA LEU A 294 -11.64 -29.32 -10.35
C LEU A 294 -11.41 -29.39 -8.84
N LEU A 295 -11.70 -28.30 -8.12
CA LEU A 295 -11.48 -28.24 -6.66
C LEU A 295 -12.40 -29.19 -5.89
N ARG A 296 -13.67 -29.34 -6.31
CA ARG A 296 -14.58 -30.35 -5.73
C ARG A 296 -14.06 -31.77 -5.91
N GLY A 297 -13.67 -32.14 -7.13
CA GLY A 297 -13.12 -33.47 -7.38
C GLY A 297 -11.84 -33.74 -6.59
N LYS A 298 -11.00 -32.72 -6.36
CA LYS A 298 -9.83 -32.84 -5.46
C LYS A 298 -10.24 -33.02 -4.00
N LEU A 299 -11.25 -32.31 -3.52
CA LEU A 299 -11.73 -32.46 -2.14
C LEU A 299 -12.27 -33.87 -1.87
N GLU A 300 -13.02 -34.45 -2.81
CA GLU A 300 -13.53 -35.82 -2.73
C GLU A 300 -12.39 -36.87 -2.60
N THR A 301 -11.20 -36.59 -3.14
CA THR A 301 -10.04 -37.48 -2.98
C THR A 301 -9.33 -37.36 -1.64
N LEU A 302 -9.63 -36.32 -0.85
CA LEU A 302 -9.04 -36.08 0.47
C LEU A 302 -9.91 -36.62 1.61
N THR A 303 -11.20 -36.90 1.35
CA THR A 303 -12.15 -37.46 2.32
C THR A 303 -12.15 -38.98 2.28
#